data_AF-A0A382DFC0-F1
#
_entry.id   AF-A0A382DFC0-F1
#
_cell.length_a   1.000
_cell.length_b   1.000
_cell.length_c   1.000
_cell.angle_alpha   90.00
_cell.angle_beta   90.00
_cell.angle_gamma   90.00
#
_symmetry.space_group_name_H-M   'P 1'
#
loop_
_entity.id
_entity.type
_entity.pdbx_description
1 polymer ?
#
loop_
_entity_poly.entity_id
_entity_poly.type
_entity_poly.pdbx_seq_one_letter_code
_entity_poly.pdbx_strand_id
1 'polypeptide(L)'
;AEISRGKTGRVYGNLISLLTVMKGLPLTYNRDLQEDKEGFFDSYDTLIATLEVFEGMLTGMSVNIDLARRSAEGGMVLATDIADYLVSKGLPFREAHAIVSRISDYALKQRRLFSELTLSEYLDFCELFEEDVFDITVESSVGSKDVLGGTAPGQVLSALKEARSRLEAHCGA
;
A
#
# COMPACT_ATOMS: atom_id res chain seq x y z
N ALA A 1 -2.76 15.25 9.63
CA ALA A 1 -2.25 14.85 8.30
C ALA A 1 -1.90 16.04 7.39
N GLU A 2 -2.84 16.94 7.07
CA GLU A 2 -2.60 18.02 6.09
C GLU A 2 -1.51 19.01 6.50
N ILE A 3 -1.54 19.46 7.76
CA ILE A 3 -0.51 20.35 8.32
C ILE A 3 0.86 19.69 8.24
N SER A 4 0.96 18.42 8.63
CA SER A 4 2.21 17.66 8.57
C SER A 4 2.77 17.56 7.14
N ARG A 5 1.90 17.35 6.14
CA ARG A 5 2.29 17.38 4.71
C ARG A 5 2.82 18.74 4.28
N GLY A 6 2.22 19.84 4.77
CA GLY A 6 2.75 21.19 4.55
C GLY A 6 4.10 21.43 5.25
N LYS A 7 4.26 20.89 6.47
CA LYS A 7 5.50 21.00 7.26
C LYS A 7 6.69 20.28 6.63
N THR A 8 6.48 19.29 5.76
CA THR A 8 7.55 18.72 4.92
C THR A 8 8.28 19.81 4.13
N GLY A 9 7.55 20.76 3.53
CA GLY A 9 8.15 21.86 2.79
C GLY A 9 9.00 22.79 3.67
N ARG A 10 8.57 22.99 4.93
CA ARG A 10 9.32 23.80 5.92
C ARG A 10 10.65 23.14 6.29
N VAL A 11 10.62 21.84 6.63
CA VAL A 11 11.84 21.08 6.96
C VAL A 11 12.80 21.02 5.77
N TYR A 12 12.29 20.85 4.55
CA TYR A 12 13.11 20.89 3.34
C TYR A 12 13.72 22.28 3.13
N GLY A 13 12.96 23.36 3.35
CA GLY A 13 13.47 24.72 3.30
C GLY A 13 14.64 24.93 4.27
N ASN A 14 14.52 24.45 5.51
CA ASN A 14 15.58 24.53 6.51
C ASN A 14 16.85 23.79 6.06
N LEU A 15 16.70 22.58 5.50
CA LEU A 15 17.82 21.81 4.95
C LEU A 15 18.52 22.55 3.80
N ILE A 16 17.76 23.05 2.83
CA ILE A 16 18.32 23.75 1.67
C ILE A 16 19.00 25.05 2.08
N SER A 17 18.45 25.77 3.06
CA SER A 17 19.07 26.96 3.64
C SER A 17 20.46 26.63 4.21
N LEU A 18 20.54 25.62 5.08
CA LEU A 18 21.81 25.19 5.70
C LEU A 18 22.85 24.75 4.66
N LEU A 19 22.44 23.93 3.69
CA LEU A 19 23.34 23.49 2.60
C LEU A 19 23.87 24.68 1.79
N THR A 20 23.05 25.71 1.60
CA THR A 20 23.43 26.91 0.85
C THR A 20 24.38 27.79 1.65
N VAL A 21 24.14 27.98 2.96
CA VAL A 21 25.06 28.69 3.86
C VAL A 21 26.45 28.04 3.87
N MET A 22 26.50 26.70 3.92
CA MET A 22 27.77 25.97 3.99
C MET A 22 28.55 25.94 2.66
N LYS A 23 27.88 26.24 1.53
CA LYS A 23 28.45 26.05 0.20
C LYS A 23 29.63 27.00 -0.04
N GLY A 24 30.83 26.42 -0.13
CA GLY A 24 32.04 27.14 -0.56
C GLY A 24 32.68 28.01 0.53
N LEU A 25 32.32 27.83 1.79
CA LEU A 25 32.99 28.50 2.91
C LEU A 25 34.45 28.01 3.02
N PRO A 26 35.43 28.92 3.12
CA PRO A 26 36.82 28.54 3.40
C PRO A 26 36.96 28.04 4.84
N LEU A 27 37.97 27.22 5.10
CA LEU A 27 38.31 26.86 6.48
C LEU A 27 38.92 28.07 7.21
N THR A 28 38.70 28.27 8.52
CA THR A 28 38.01 27.40 9.50
C THR A 28 36.66 27.98 9.92
N TYR A 29 36.59 28.71 11.04
CA TYR A 29 35.35 29.32 11.54
C TYR A 29 34.96 30.54 10.70
N ASN A 30 33.71 30.55 10.22
CA ASN A 30 33.08 31.69 9.55
C ASN A 30 31.83 32.09 10.35
N ARG A 31 31.55 33.40 10.46
CA ARG A 31 30.37 33.89 11.20
C ARG A 31 29.05 33.50 10.52
N ASP A 32 29.08 33.20 9.23
CA ASP A 32 27.96 32.63 8.44
C ASP A 32 27.38 31.37 9.11
N LEU A 33 28.22 30.59 9.81
CA LEU A 33 27.79 29.39 10.55
C LEU A 33 26.92 29.71 11.78
N GLN A 34 26.60 30.97 12.05
CA GLN A 34 25.60 31.30 13.07
C GLN A 34 24.17 30.94 12.65
N GLU A 35 23.91 30.86 11.33
CA GLU A 35 22.63 30.50 10.70
C GLU A 35 22.25 29.01 10.84
N ASP A 36 23.11 28.18 11.44
CA ASP A 36 22.85 26.75 11.66
C ASP A 36 21.74 26.48 12.69
N LYS A 37 21.57 27.38 13.66
CA LYS A 37 20.70 27.18 14.84
C LYS A 37 19.23 27.29 14.51
N GLU A 38 18.81 28.33 13.80
CA GLU A 38 17.38 28.63 13.62
C GLU A 38 16.67 27.53 12.84
N GLY A 39 17.23 27.13 11.69
CA GLY A 39 16.71 26.04 10.87
C GLY A 39 16.75 24.68 11.58
N PHE A 40 17.75 24.45 12.42
CA PHE A 40 17.84 23.23 13.25
C PHE A 40 16.73 23.19 14.30
N PHE A 41 16.60 24.23 15.13
CA PHE A 41 15.57 24.28 16.19
C PHE A 41 14.16 24.26 15.60
N ASP A 42 13.91 24.97 14.50
CA ASP A 42 12.62 24.94 13.84
C ASP A 42 12.27 23.54 13.30
N SER A 43 13.26 22.81 12.78
CA SER A 43 13.07 21.43 12.31
C SER A 43 12.81 20.47 13.46
N TYR A 44 13.52 20.64 14.58
CA TYR A 44 13.32 19.87 15.80
C TYR A 44 11.90 20.06 16.35
N ASP A 45 11.48 21.30 16.58
CA ASP A 45 10.15 21.62 17.11
C ASP A 45 9.04 21.12 16.16
N THR A 46 9.25 21.28 14.86
CA THR A 46 8.32 20.78 13.84
C THR A 46 8.21 19.26 13.87
N LEU A 47 9.32 18.53 14.01
CA LEU A 47 9.33 17.07 14.02
C LEU A 47 8.62 16.52 15.26
N ILE A 48 8.99 16.99 16.45
CA ILE A 48 8.40 16.51 17.71
C ILE A 48 6.90 16.75 17.73
N ALA A 49 6.45 17.98 17.44
CA ALA A 49 5.03 18.30 17.40
C ALA A 49 4.27 17.48 16.33
N THR A 50 4.92 17.17 15.21
CA THR A 50 4.30 16.33 14.17
C THR A 50 4.11 14.91 14.68
N LEU A 51 5.12 14.32 15.32
CA LEU A 51 5.04 12.94 15.84
C LEU A 51 3.95 12.80 16.91
N GLU A 52 3.86 13.73 17.86
CA GLU A 52 2.82 13.76 18.90
C GLU A 52 1.40 13.81 18.30
N VAL A 53 1.20 14.64 17.27
CA VAL A 53 -0.09 14.72 16.58
C VAL A 53 -0.42 13.41 15.85
N PHE A 54 0.56 12.74 15.25
CA PHE A 54 0.35 11.45 14.58
C PHE A 54 0.05 10.32 15.56
N GLU A 55 0.67 10.30 16.73
CA GLU A 55 0.34 9.35 17.80
C GLU A 55 -1.14 9.45 18.18
N GLY A 56 -1.62 10.68 18.45
CA GLY A 56 -3.03 10.92 18.75
C GLY A 56 -3.97 10.57 17.60
N MET A 57 -3.59 10.93 16.36
CA MET A 57 -4.38 10.64 15.17
C MET A 57 -4.51 9.14 14.90
N LEU A 58 -3.42 8.38 15.00
CA LEU A 58 -3.43 6.94 14.74
C LEU A 58 -4.15 6.16 15.85
N THR A 59 -3.99 6.58 17.11
CA THR A 59 -4.67 5.94 18.26
C THR A 59 -6.17 6.25 18.27
N GLY A 60 -6.57 7.44 17.82
CA GLY A 60 -7.98 7.86 17.74
C GLY A 60 -8.70 7.46 16.45
N MET A 61 -8.00 6.88 15.48
CA MET A 61 -8.57 6.45 14.21
C MET A 61 -9.47 5.22 14.36
N SER A 62 -10.58 5.20 13.64
CA SER A 62 -11.40 3.99 13.44
C SER A 62 -11.50 3.67 11.94
N VAL A 63 -11.54 2.38 11.64
CA VAL A 63 -11.70 1.88 10.26
C VAL A 63 -13.12 1.35 10.10
N ASN A 64 -13.82 1.81 9.07
CA ASN A 64 -15.10 1.23 8.69
C ASN A 64 -14.86 -0.07 7.92
N ILE A 65 -14.88 -1.19 8.65
CA ILE A 65 -14.58 -2.52 8.11
C ILE A 65 -15.59 -2.91 7.02
N ASP A 66 -16.88 -2.63 7.19
CA ASP A 66 -17.91 -2.98 6.22
C ASP A 66 -17.76 -2.23 4.91
N LEU A 67 -17.36 -0.96 4.97
CA LEU A 67 -17.08 -0.16 3.79
C LEU A 67 -15.79 -0.64 3.11
N ALA A 68 -14.73 -0.90 3.88
CA ALA A 68 -13.46 -1.40 3.36
C ALA A 68 -13.65 -2.75 2.64
N ARG A 69 -14.40 -3.68 3.26
CA ARG A 69 -14.78 -4.96 2.67
C ARG A 69 -15.56 -4.77 1.38
N ARG A 70 -16.63 -3.98 1.40
CA ARG A 70 -17.43 -3.69 0.19
C ARG A 70 -16.62 -3.03 -0.92
N SER A 71 -15.63 -2.21 -0.60
CA SER A 71 -14.72 -1.61 -1.58
C SER A 71 -13.71 -2.61 -2.15
N ALA A 72 -13.27 -3.59 -1.36
CA ALA A 72 -12.36 -4.64 -1.82
C ALA A 72 -13.08 -5.73 -2.65
N GLU A 73 -14.30 -6.09 -2.25
CA GLU A 73 -15.19 -7.00 -2.98
C GLU A 73 -15.81 -6.32 -4.21
N GLY A 74 -15.92 -4.99 -4.16
CA GLY A 74 -16.51 -4.18 -5.23
C GLY A 74 -15.58 -4.02 -6.43
N GLY A 75 -16.15 -4.17 -7.63
CA GLY A 75 -15.47 -3.97 -8.90
C GLY A 75 -14.84 -5.25 -9.45
N MET A 76 -13.93 -5.08 -10.42
CA MET A 76 -13.30 -6.20 -11.15
C MET A 76 -11.91 -6.53 -10.61
N VAL A 77 -11.67 -6.31 -9.31
CA VAL A 77 -10.34 -6.40 -8.69
C VAL A 77 -9.77 -7.82 -8.77
N LEU A 78 -10.63 -8.83 -8.67
CA LEU A 78 -10.28 -10.26 -8.78
C LEU A 78 -9.99 -10.72 -10.22
N ALA A 79 -10.05 -9.85 -11.22
CA ALA A 79 -9.76 -10.22 -12.61
C ALA A 79 -8.35 -10.82 -12.74
N THR A 80 -7.37 -10.29 -12.02
CA THR A 80 -6.00 -10.81 -12.07
C THR A 80 -5.93 -12.23 -11.50
N ASP A 81 -6.62 -12.50 -10.39
CA ASP A 81 -6.66 -13.83 -9.78
C ASP A 81 -7.39 -14.85 -10.68
N ILE A 82 -8.44 -14.44 -11.40
CA ILE A 82 -9.11 -15.29 -12.41
C ILE A 82 -8.17 -15.57 -13.60
N ALA A 83 -7.34 -14.60 -14.00
CA ALA A 83 -6.34 -14.83 -15.04
C ALA A 83 -5.27 -15.81 -14.57
N ASP A 84 -4.76 -15.65 -13.33
CA ASP A 84 -3.81 -16.56 -12.72
C ASP A 84 -4.38 -17.97 -12.57
N TYR A 85 -5.67 -18.10 -12.26
CA TYR A 85 -6.40 -19.37 -12.25
C TYR A 85 -6.33 -20.06 -13.62
N LEU A 86 -6.65 -19.36 -14.71
CA LEU A 86 -6.57 -19.93 -16.06
C LEU A 86 -5.13 -20.28 -16.46
N VAL A 87 -4.15 -19.48 -16.03
CA VAL A 87 -2.73 -19.78 -16.23
C VAL A 87 -2.33 -21.05 -15.49
N SER A 88 -2.83 -21.26 -14.27
CA SER A 88 -2.58 -22.48 -13.50
C SER A 88 -3.19 -23.73 -14.17
N LYS A 89 -4.25 -23.54 -14.98
CA LYS A 89 -4.86 -24.58 -15.82
C LYS A 89 -4.19 -24.75 -17.19
N GLY A 90 -3.06 -24.08 -17.43
CA GLY A 90 -2.20 -24.30 -18.58
C GLY A 90 -2.33 -23.29 -19.72
N LEU A 91 -3.16 -22.25 -19.58
CA LEU A 91 -3.22 -21.19 -20.59
C LEU A 91 -2.01 -20.25 -20.50
N PRO A 92 -1.47 -19.79 -21.64
CA PRO A 92 -0.55 -18.66 -21.64
C PRO A 92 -1.22 -17.42 -21.05
N PHE A 93 -0.48 -16.65 -20.22
CA PHE A 93 -1.02 -15.46 -19.55
C PHE A 93 -1.71 -14.47 -20.49
N ARG A 94 -1.18 -14.27 -21.70
CA ARG A 94 -1.78 -13.39 -22.70
C ARG A 94 -3.20 -13.82 -23.10
N GLU A 95 -3.43 -15.13 -23.21
CA GLU A 95 -4.74 -15.69 -23.56
C GLU A 95 -5.70 -15.63 -22.36
N ALA A 96 -5.23 -16.03 -21.18
CA ALA A 96 -5.98 -15.92 -19.93
C ALA A 96 -6.45 -14.46 -19.69
N HIS A 97 -5.54 -13.49 -19.81
CA HIS A 97 -5.85 -12.07 -19.67
C HIS A 97 -6.87 -11.59 -20.71
N ALA A 98 -6.77 -12.04 -21.97
CA ALA A 98 -7.74 -11.68 -23.01
C ALA A 98 -9.15 -12.25 -22.73
N ILE A 99 -9.22 -13.48 -22.23
CA ILE A 99 -10.47 -14.13 -21.81
C ILE A 99 -11.09 -13.34 -20.65
N VAL A 100 -10.32 -13.07 -19.59
CA VAL A 100 -10.81 -12.34 -18.42
C VAL A 100 -11.24 -10.92 -18.76
N SER A 101 -10.54 -10.24 -19.68
CA SER A 101 -10.98 -8.91 -20.16
C SER A 101 -12.38 -8.97 -20.78
N ARG A 102 -12.69 -10.01 -21.56
CA ARG A 102 -14.02 -10.19 -22.17
C ARG A 102 -15.09 -10.51 -21.12
N ILE A 103 -14.76 -11.37 -20.15
CA ILE A 103 -15.66 -11.65 -19.00
C ILE A 103 -15.90 -10.37 -18.20
N SER A 104 -14.87 -9.55 -18.02
CA SER A 104 -14.97 -8.29 -17.29
C SER A 104 -15.92 -7.31 -17.97
N ASP A 105 -15.77 -7.13 -19.28
CA ASP A 105 -16.68 -6.29 -20.07
C ASP A 105 -18.12 -6.81 -20.04
N TYR A 106 -18.30 -8.14 -20.06
CA TYR A 106 -19.60 -8.78 -19.99
C TYR A 106 -20.30 -8.53 -18.64
N ALA A 107 -19.59 -8.75 -17.53
CA ALA A 107 -20.11 -8.53 -16.18
C ALA A 107 -20.42 -7.04 -15.94
N LEU A 108 -19.54 -6.13 -16.39
CA LEU A 108 -19.74 -4.67 -16.29
C LEU A 108 -20.99 -4.19 -17.03
N LYS A 109 -21.23 -4.70 -18.25
CA LYS A 109 -22.44 -4.37 -19.02
C LYS A 109 -23.73 -4.78 -18.30
N GLN A 110 -23.66 -5.87 -17.52
CA GLN A 110 -24.77 -6.36 -16.72
C GLN A 110 -24.83 -5.78 -15.31
N ARG A 111 -23.83 -4.98 -14.91
CA ARG A 111 -23.66 -4.46 -13.55
C ARG A 111 -23.61 -5.58 -12.50
N ARG A 112 -22.94 -6.69 -12.84
CA ARG A 112 -22.72 -7.85 -11.98
C ARG A 112 -21.25 -7.99 -11.63
N LEU A 113 -20.96 -8.61 -10.50
CA LEU A 113 -19.64 -9.05 -10.07
C LEU A 113 -19.31 -10.42 -10.64
N PHE A 114 -18.03 -10.81 -10.60
CA PHE A 114 -17.58 -12.15 -10.99
C PHE A 114 -18.26 -13.27 -10.19
N SER A 115 -18.51 -13.06 -8.90
CA SER A 115 -19.19 -13.99 -8.01
C SER A 115 -20.68 -14.16 -8.33
N GLU A 116 -21.25 -13.25 -9.10
CA GLU A 116 -22.66 -13.30 -9.49
C GLU A 116 -22.87 -14.02 -10.82
N LEU A 117 -21.82 -14.28 -11.60
CA LEU A 117 -21.89 -15.04 -12.85
C LEU A 117 -22.08 -16.54 -12.56
N THR A 118 -22.78 -17.24 -13.43
CA THR A 118 -22.96 -18.69 -13.35
C THR A 118 -21.79 -19.42 -14.02
N LEU A 119 -21.55 -20.68 -13.66
CA LEU A 119 -20.52 -21.49 -14.32
C LEU A 119 -20.77 -21.62 -15.82
N SER A 120 -22.04 -21.73 -16.25
CA SER A 120 -22.39 -21.72 -17.67
C SER A 120 -21.93 -20.44 -18.38
N GLU A 121 -22.10 -19.28 -17.74
CA GLU A 121 -21.63 -18.02 -18.30
C GLU A 121 -20.10 -17.99 -18.40
N TYR A 122 -19.37 -18.57 -17.45
CA TYR A 122 -17.90 -18.70 -17.56
C TYR A 122 -17.47 -19.64 -18.69
N LEU A 123 -18.15 -20.79 -18.82
CA LEU A 123 -17.87 -21.79 -19.84
C LEU A 123 -18.07 -21.25 -21.27
N ASP A 124 -18.97 -20.28 -21.46
CA ASP A 124 -19.13 -19.58 -22.75
C ASP A 124 -17.86 -18.81 -23.19
N PHE A 125 -16.94 -18.50 -22.26
CA PHE A 125 -15.67 -17.84 -22.56
C PHE A 125 -14.47 -18.81 -22.63
N CYS A 126 -14.46 -19.85 -21.80
CA CYS A 126 -13.40 -20.86 -21.77
C CYS A 126 -13.86 -22.16 -21.12
N GLU A 127 -13.59 -23.30 -21.77
CA GLU A 127 -13.96 -24.64 -21.27
C GLU A 127 -13.16 -25.09 -20.04
N LEU A 128 -12.08 -24.38 -19.68
CA LEU A 128 -11.23 -24.72 -18.53
C LEU A 128 -11.79 -24.25 -17.19
N PHE A 129 -12.88 -23.46 -17.19
CA PHE A 129 -13.55 -23.07 -15.95
C PHE A 129 -14.28 -24.25 -15.31
N GLU A 130 -14.14 -24.38 -13.99
CA GLU A 130 -14.85 -25.33 -13.15
C GLU A 130 -15.48 -24.59 -11.96
N GLU A 131 -16.23 -25.30 -11.10
CA GLU A 131 -16.88 -24.72 -9.91
C GLU A 131 -15.88 -24.06 -8.94
N ASP A 132 -14.61 -24.46 -8.97
CA ASP A 132 -13.53 -23.87 -8.18
C ASP A 132 -13.22 -22.39 -8.52
N VAL A 133 -13.74 -21.86 -9.63
CA VAL A 133 -13.64 -20.42 -9.94
C VAL A 133 -14.34 -19.56 -8.87
N PHE A 134 -15.35 -20.11 -8.19
CA PHE A 134 -16.08 -19.42 -7.13
C PHE A 134 -15.32 -19.38 -5.80
N ASP A 135 -14.25 -20.16 -5.66
CA ASP A 135 -13.35 -20.08 -4.50
C ASP A 135 -12.42 -18.84 -4.59
N ILE A 136 -12.41 -18.15 -5.73
CA ILE A 136 -11.68 -16.88 -5.92
C ILE A 136 -12.48 -15.75 -5.25
N THR A 137 -12.04 -15.38 -4.05
CA THR A 137 -12.61 -14.36 -3.18
C THR A 137 -11.52 -13.36 -2.81
N VAL A 138 -11.90 -12.25 -2.17
CA VAL A 138 -10.91 -11.30 -1.62
C VAL A 138 -10.01 -12.00 -0.61
N GLU A 139 -10.58 -12.86 0.24
CA GLU A 139 -9.84 -13.65 1.23
C GLU A 139 -8.85 -14.62 0.58
N SER A 140 -9.25 -15.36 -0.46
CA SER A 140 -8.34 -16.28 -1.13
C SER A 140 -7.28 -15.55 -1.96
N SER A 141 -7.62 -14.41 -2.59
CA SER A 141 -6.65 -13.55 -3.26
C SER A 141 -5.57 -13.05 -2.30
N VAL A 142 -5.97 -12.47 -1.15
CA VAL A 142 -5.05 -12.00 -0.11
C VAL A 142 -4.22 -13.17 0.44
N GLY A 143 -4.86 -14.31 0.73
CA GLY A 143 -4.19 -15.51 1.22
C GLY A 143 -3.18 -16.10 0.24
N SER A 144 -3.42 -16.00 -1.07
CA SER A 144 -2.53 -16.53 -2.11
C SER A 144 -1.21 -15.78 -2.21
N LYS A 145 -1.14 -14.52 -1.76
CA LYS A 145 0.09 -13.71 -1.77
C LYS A 145 0.98 -14.05 -0.58
N ASP A 146 1.16 -15.34 -0.30
CA ASP A 146 2.03 -15.89 0.75
C ASP A 146 3.49 -15.98 0.27
N VAL A 147 4.04 -14.81 -0.03
CA VAL A 147 5.44 -14.62 -0.38
C VAL A 147 6.05 -13.63 0.59
N LEU A 148 7.38 -13.60 0.72
CA LEU A 148 8.06 -12.65 1.60
C LEU A 148 7.63 -11.21 1.29
N GLY A 149 7.03 -10.54 2.28
CA GLY A 149 6.50 -9.18 2.15
C GLY A 149 5.10 -9.07 1.51
N GLY A 150 4.46 -10.21 1.24
CA GLY A 150 3.10 -10.27 0.71
C GLY A 150 2.02 -9.96 1.75
N THR A 151 0.76 -9.96 1.29
CA THR A 151 -0.40 -9.55 2.09
C THR A 151 -1.09 -10.70 2.82
N ALA A 152 -0.64 -11.94 2.61
CA ALA A 152 -1.20 -13.10 3.31
C ALA A 152 -1.13 -12.91 4.84
N PRO A 153 -2.14 -13.37 5.61
CA PRO A 153 -2.18 -13.16 7.06
C PRO A 153 -0.92 -13.62 7.80
N GLY A 154 -0.32 -14.74 7.37
CA GLY A 154 0.94 -15.24 7.93
C GLY A 154 2.12 -14.28 7.71
N GLN A 155 2.21 -13.67 6.53
CA GLN A 155 3.26 -12.70 6.19
C GLN A 155 3.09 -11.40 6.98
N VAL A 156 1.86 -10.91 7.13
CA VAL A 156 1.56 -9.71 7.93
C VAL A 156 1.89 -9.92 9.40
N LEU A 157 1.57 -11.09 9.97
CA LEU A 157 1.93 -11.44 11.34
C LEU A 157 3.46 -11.54 11.53
N SER A 158 4.16 -12.09 10.54
CA SER A 158 5.63 -12.13 10.54
C SER A 158 6.24 -10.72 10.51
N ALA A 159 5.75 -9.86 9.61
CA ALA A 159 6.18 -8.47 9.49
C ALA A 159 5.91 -7.66 10.78
N LEU A 160 4.78 -7.89 11.44
CA LEU A 160 4.47 -7.27 12.74
C LEU A 160 5.49 -7.68 13.81
N LYS A 161 5.84 -8.98 13.87
CA LYS A 161 6.84 -9.49 14.82
C LYS A 161 8.21 -8.88 14.56
N GLU A 162 8.63 -8.80 13.31
CA GLU A 162 9.90 -8.19 12.92
C GLU A 162 9.93 -6.69 13.27
N ALA A 163 8.87 -5.95 12.96
CA ALA A 163 8.76 -4.53 13.28
C ALA A 163 8.89 -4.27 14.79
N ARG A 164 8.26 -5.10 15.63
CA ARG A 164 8.39 -5.02 17.10
C ARG A 164 9.81 -5.30 17.56
N SER A 165 10.44 -6.37 17.06
CA SER A 165 11.82 -6.70 17.38
C SER A 165 12.78 -5.57 17.02
N ARG A 166 12.60 -4.95 15.84
CA ARG A 166 13.39 -3.79 15.43
C ARG A 166 13.19 -2.59 16.36
N LEU A 167 11.95 -2.31 16.78
CA LEU A 167 11.67 -1.22 17.71
C LEU A 167 12.31 -1.47 19.07
N GLU A 168 12.18 -2.68 19.62
CA GLU A 168 12.82 -3.08 20.89
C GLU A 168 14.34 -2.93 20.83
N ALA A 169 14.97 -3.34 19.72
CA ALA A 169 16.41 -3.19 19.52
C ALA A 169 16.86 -1.72 19.43
N HIS A 170 16.00 -0.80 18.98
CA HIS A 170 16.32 0.63 18.88
C HIS A 170 15.98 1.41 20.15
N CYS A 171 14.95 0.99 20.90
CA CYS A 171 14.55 1.62 22.17
C CYS A 171 15.29 1.04 23.39
N GLY A 172 15.89 -0.15 23.25
CA GLY A 172 16.73 -0.79 24.26
C GLY A 172 18.22 -0.49 24.06
N ALA A 173 18.63 0.73 24.39
CA ALA A 173 20.01 1.12 24.72
C ALA A 173 19.97 2.31 25.69
#